data_AF-A0A828QVL6-F1
#
_entry.id   AF-A0A828QVL6-F1
#
_cell.length_a   1.000
_cell.length_b   1.000
_cell.length_c   1.000
_cell.angle_alpha   90.00
_cell.angle_beta   90.00
_cell.angle_gamma   90.00
#
_symmetry.space_group_name_H-M   'P 1'
#
loop_
_entity.id
_entity.type
_entity.pdbx_description
1 polymer ?
#
loop_
_entity_poly.entity_id
_entity_poly.type
_entity_poly.pdbx_seq_one_letter_code
_entity_poly.pdbx_strand_id
1 'polypeptide(L)'
;MKKSFYQEFKDKTKQSLTRLRLEKRGIYNVSFNEKNSTPINAELEAIENAIIDYVVHYVKGWHNERRDKGRGAEHIKLHLEKGSEGEISLEELLNLGNSIREYLKIFKEPFDDGRGGKVFEWENDEGVRFRIATDKIKGEGLIPPLSPSDEIIITFYSDRNLNEKMEFKNPKVKEFYENKEKSKNSQNISKLGLKK
;
A
#
# COMPACT_ATOMS: atom_id res chain seq x y z
N MET A 1 7.23 -34.67 20.74
CA MET A 1 8.42 -34.59 19.86
C MET A 1 8.59 -33.12 19.44
N LYS A 2 9.71 -32.46 19.76
CA LYS A 2 9.95 -31.07 19.33
C LYS A 2 10.26 -31.06 17.82
N LYS A 3 9.62 -30.17 17.06
CA LYS A 3 9.94 -29.96 15.64
C LYS A 3 11.39 -29.47 15.51
N SER A 4 12.08 -29.87 14.44
CA SER A 4 13.39 -29.27 14.16
C SER A 4 13.22 -27.83 13.69
N PHE A 5 14.24 -27.01 13.94
CA PHE A 5 14.30 -25.62 13.48
C PHE A 5 13.99 -25.48 11.98
N TYR A 6 14.49 -26.41 11.17
CA TYR A 6 14.23 -26.45 9.72
C TYR A 6 12.75 -26.64 9.39
N GLN A 7 12.03 -27.52 10.11
CA GLN A 7 10.60 -27.68 9.88
C GLN A 7 9.78 -26.51 10.39
N GLU A 8 10.21 -25.87 11.49
CA GLU A 8 9.58 -24.65 11.96
C GLU A 8 9.73 -23.50 10.94
N PHE A 9 10.92 -23.33 10.37
CA PHE A 9 11.19 -22.35 9.32
C PHE A 9 10.38 -22.63 8.04
N LYS A 10 10.32 -23.89 7.60
CA LYS A 10 9.56 -24.31 6.42
C LYS A 10 8.05 -24.12 6.59
N ASP A 11 7.53 -24.39 7.79
CA ASP A 11 6.11 -24.19 8.11
C ASP A 11 5.76 -22.69 8.10
N LYS A 12 6.60 -21.83 8.72
CA LYS A 12 6.41 -20.37 8.73
C LYS A 12 6.43 -19.77 7.32
N THR A 13 7.37 -20.17 6.48
CA THR A 13 7.47 -19.70 5.08
C THR A 13 6.26 -20.13 4.24
N LYS A 14 5.81 -21.38 4.37
CA LYS A 14 4.61 -21.88 3.69
C LYS A 14 3.34 -21.15 4.15
N GLN A 15 3.22 -20.87 5.44
CA GLN A 15 2.10 -20.12 6.02
C GLN A 15 2.07 -18.68 5.47
N SER A 16 3.22 -18.01 5.42
CA SER A 16 3.35 -16.67 4.83
C SER A 16 2.93 -16.63 3.36
N LEU A 17 3.44 -17.56 2.54
CA LEU A 17 3.05 -17.65 1.12
C LEU A 17 1.55 -17.90 0.95
N THR A 18 0.96 -18.74 1.81
CA THR A 18 -0.48 -19.01 1.80
C THR A 18 -1.28 -17.76 2.15
N ARG A 19 -0.85 -17.00 3.17
CA ARG A 19 -1.47 -15.72 3.55
C ARG A 19 -1.42 -14.70 2.42
N LEU A 20 -0.27 -14.53 1.77
CA LEU A 20 -0.12 -13.63 0.62
C LEU A 20 -1.04 -14.01 -0.54
N ARG A 21 -1.18 -15.31 -0.84
CA ARG A 21 -2.10 -15.80 -1.88
C ARG A 21 -3.56 -15.53 -1.53
N LEU A 22 -3.94 -15.72 -0.25
CA LEU A 22 -5.29 -15.47 0.23
C LEU A 22 -5.63 -13.97 0.20
N GLU A 23 -4.68 -13.10 0.56
CA GLU A 23 -4.81 -11.65 0.49
C GLU A 23 -5.02 -11.18 -0.95
N LYS A 24 -4.16 -11.60 -1.89
CA LYS A 24 -4.31 -11.32 -3.33
C LYS A 24 -5.69 -11.74 -3.85
N ARG A 25 -6.11 -12.97 -3.52
CA ARG A 25 -7.45 -13.46 -3.88
C ARG A 25 -8.56 -12.65 -3.22
N GLY A 26 -8.35 -12.19 -1.99
CA GLY A 26 -9.27 -11.32 -1.27
C GLY A 26 -9.47 -9.99 -2.00
N ILE A 27 -8.39 -9.32 -2.37
CA ILE A 27 -8.42 -8.05 -3.11
C ILE A 27 -9.11 -8.26 -4.45
N TYR A 28 -8.70 -9.27 -5.22
CA TYR A 28 -9.33 -9.61 -6.49
C TYR A 28 -10.84 -9.82 -6.36
N ASN A 29 -11.28 -10.58 -5.35
CA ASN A 29 -12.70 -10.87 -5.15
C ASN A 29 -13.51 -9.63 -4.74
N VAL A 30 -12.89 -8.67 -4.04
CA VAL A 30 -13.54 -7.39 -3.71
C VAL A 30 -13.64 -6.49 -4.93
N SER A 31 -12.61 -6.47 -5.77
CA SER A 31 -12.59 -5.64 -6.97
C SER A 31 -13.50 -6.18 -8.08
N PHE A 32 -13.47 -7.48 -8.35
CA PHE A 32 -14.03 -8.04 -9.57
C PHE A 32 -15.18 -9.04 -9.34
N ASN A 33 -15.44 -9.45 -8.09
CA ASN A 33 -16.50 -10.39 -7.75
C ASN A 33 -17.48 -9.80 -6.72
N GLU A 34 -18.27 -10.64 -6.06
CA GLU A 34 -19.34 -10.23 -5.13
C GLU A 34 -18.87 -10.05 -3.67
N LYS A 35 -17.56 -10.07 -3.40
CA LYS A 35 -17.06 -9.91 -2.02
C LYS A 35 -17.13 -8.44 -1.59
N ASN A 36 -17.67 -8.16 -0.40
CA ASN A 36 -17.84 -6.79 0.07
C ASN A 36 -16.57 -6.16 0.65
N SER A 37 -15.70 -6.95 1.30
CA SER A 37 -14.48 -6.44 1.90
C SER A 37 -13.44 -7.54 2.14
N THR A 38 -12.19 -7.14 2.32
CA THR A 38 -11.12 -8.01 2.79
C THR A 38 -10.17 -7.21 3.70
N PRO A 39 -9.69 -7.79 4.81
CA PRO A 39 -8.66 -7.15 5.60
C PRO A 39 -7.31 -7.24 4.89
N ILE A 40 -6.50 -6.21 5.07
CA ILE A 40 -5.07 -6.16 4.74
C ILE A 40 -4.35 -5.99 6.07
N ASN A 41 -3.75 -7.09 6.52
CA ASN A 41 -3.07 -7.14 7.81
C ASN A 41 -1.59 -6.88 7.59
N ALA A 42 -1.12 -5.76 8.09
CA ALA A 42 0.29 -5.38 8.05
C ALA A 42 1.05 -5.85 9.29
N GLU A 43 0.76 -7.07 9.73
CA GLU A 43 1.48 -7.72 10.83
C GLU A 43 2.94 -7.89 10.45
N LEU A 44 3.81 -7.20 11.19
CA LEU A 44 5.24 -7.26 11.01
C LEU A 44 5.87 -7.98 12.21
N GLU A 45 6.24 -9.25 12.05
CA GLU A 45 7.12 -9.94 13.01
C GLU A 45 8.55 -9.40 12.84
N ALA A 46 8.88 -8.31 13.54
CA ALA A 46 10.25 -7.82 13.62
C ALA A 46 10.91 -8.21 14.95
N ILE A 47 12.20 -8.55 14.86
CA ILE A 47 13.08 -9.19 15.87
C ILE A 47 13.19 -8.41 17.21
N GLU A 48 12.65 -7.20 17.31
CA GLU A 48 12.78 -6.28 18.45
C GLU A 48 11.51 -6.15 19.33
N ASN A 49 10.64 -7.17 19.37
CA ASN A 49 9.43 -7.25 20.23
C ASN A 49 8.28 -6.25 19.93
N ALA A 50 8.41 -5.35 18.96
CA ALA A 50 7.30 -4.52 18.51
C ALA A 50 6.57 -5.18 17.33
N ILE A 51 5.50 -5.93 17.62
CA ILE A 51 4.54 -6.34 16.59
C ILE A 51 3.84 -5.06 16.12
N ILE A 52 4.07 -4.68 14.86
CA ILE A 52 3.24 -3.65 14.21
C ILE A 52 1.96 -4.36 13.81
N ASP A 53 0.91 -4.22 14.62
CA ASP A 53 -0.43 -4.66 14.26
C ASP A 53 -1.19 -3.47 13.67
N TYR A 54 -1.28 -3.45 12.35
CA TYR A 54 -2.02 -2.43 11.62
C TYR A 54 -2.90 -3.10 10.58
N VAL A 55 -4.21 -2.89 10.69
CA VAL A 55 -5.22 -3.51 9.84
C VAL A 55 -5.96 -2.43 9.09
N VAL A 56 -5.97 -2.54 7.75
CA VAL A 56 -6.77 -1.69 6.87
C VAL A 56 -7.73 -2.57 6.09
N HIS A 57 -8.94 -2.09 5.89
CA HIS A 57 -9.93 -2.79 5.08
C HIS A 57 -9.92 -2.28 3.65
N TYR A 58 -9.72 -3.21 2.72
CA TYR A 58 -10.03 -2.99 1.30
C TYR A 58 -11.48 -3.39 1.07
N VAL A 59 -12.32 -2.39 0.80
CA VAL A 59 -13.77 -2.55 0.67
C VAL A 59 -14.21 -2.36 -0.77
N LYS A 60 -15.36 -2.92 -1.13
CA LYS A 60 -15.96 -2.74 -2.46
C LYS A 60 -16.20 -1.26 -2.75
N GLY A 61 -16.79 -0.55 -1.79
CA GLY A 61 -16.96 0.90 -1.86
C GLY A 61 -17.92 1.34 -2.98
N TRP A 62 -17.72 2.55 -3.49
CA TRP A 62 -18.56 3.16 -4.51
C TRP A 62 -17.81 4.27 -5.24
N HIS A 63 -18.28 4.63 -6.44
CA HIS A 63 -17.84 5.81 -7.16
C HIS A 63 -19.06 6.62 -7.64
N ASN A 64 -18.99 7.94 -7.55
CA ASN A 64 -19.98 8.89 -8.04
C ASN A 64 -19.34 9.74 -9.13
N GLU A 65 -19.63 9.38 -10.38
CA GLU A 65 -19.06 9.99 -11.59
C GLU A 65 -19.32 11.51 -11.65
N ARG A 66 -20.48 11.97 -11.16
CA ARG A 66 -20.85 13.40 -11.24
C ARG A 66 -20.01 14.28 -10.31
N ARG A 67 -19.51 13.72 -9.21
CA ARG A 67 -18.76 14.46 -8.20
C ARG A 67 -17.27 14.13 -8.20
N ASP A 68 -16.88 13.14 -9.01
CA ASP A 68 -15.58 12.48 -8.94
C ASP A 68 -15.19 12.15 -7.49
N LYS A 69 -16.12 11.47 -6.80
CA LYS A 69 -15.95 11.06 -5.41
C LYS A 69 -16.24 9.60 -5.28
N GLY A 70 -15.47 8.93 -4.43
CA GLY A 70 -15.71 7.54 -4.14
C GLY A 70 -14.78 7.02 -3.08
N ARG A 71 -14.85 5.72 -2.88
CA ARG A 71 -13.95 4.97 -2.01
C ARG A 71 -13.84 3.53 -2.45
N GLY A 72 -12.79 2.85 -1.99
CA GLY A 72 -12.63 1.42 -2.15
C GLY A 72 -12.48 1.00 -3.61
N ALA A 73 -12.78 -0.26 -3.88
CA ALA A 73 -12.53 -0.87 -5.17
C ALA A 73 -13.25 -0.20 -6.35
N GLU A 74 -14.52 0.21 -6.18
CA GLU A 74 -15.27 0.87 -7.27
C GLU A 74 -14.66 2.22 -7.67
N HIS A 75 -14.07 2.96 -6.73
CA HIS A 75 -13.34 4.19 -7.04
C HIS A 75 -11.96 3.90 -7.64
N ILE A 76 -11.24 2.92 -7.10
CA ILE A 76 -9.89 2.53 -7.55
C ILE A 76 -9.90 1.95 -8.97
N LYS A 77 -11.00 1.33 -9.41
CA LYS A 77 -11.12 0.78 -10.77
C LYS A 77 -10.85 1.80 -11.86
N LEU A 78 -11.15 3.07 -11.62
CA LEU A 78 -10.85 4.14 -12.58
C LEU A 78 -9.35 4.23 -12.88
N HIS A 79 -8.51 3.98 -11.87
CA HIS A 79 -7.06 3.97 -12.02
C HIS A 79 -6.53 2.67 -12.66
N LEU A 80 -7.35 1.64 -12.87
CA LEU A 80 -6.95 0.43 -13.63
C LEU A 80 -7.14 0.61 -15.14
N GLU A 81 -7.84 1.67 -15.56
CA GLU A 81 -8.04 1.95 -16.97
C GLU A 81 -6.73 2.47 -17.58
N LYS A 82 -6.33 1.89 -18.72
CA LYS A 82 -5.10 2.29 -19.40
C LYS A 82 -5.18 3.76 -19.84
N GLY A 83 -4.17 4.55 -19.48
CA GLY A 83 -4.12 5.98 -19.76
C GLY A 83 -4.89 6.86 -18.77
N SER A 84 -5.54 6.27 -17.76
CA SER A 84 -6.24 7.02 -16.71
C SER A 84 -5.30 7.86 -15.85
N GLU A 85 -5.79 8.97 -15.33
CA GLU A 85 -5.06 9.73 -14.32
C GLU A 85 -4.83 8.85 -13.08
N GLY A 86 -3.57 8.76 -12.66
CA GLY A 86 -3.18 7.95 -11.52
C GLY A 86 -3.09 6.45 -11.79
N GLU A 87 -2.90 6.05 -13.05
CA GLU A 87 -2.91 4.67 -13.53
C GLU A 87 -2.08 3.70 -12.66
N ILE A 88 -2.69 2.61 -12.24
CA ILE A 88 -2.06 1.46 -11.58
C ILE A 88 -2.29 0.20 -12.38
N SER A 89 -1.35 -0.73 -12.31
CA SER A 89 -1.55 -2.06 -12.89
C SER A 89 -2.36 -2.96 -11.95
N LEU A 90 -2.96 -4.01 -12.52
CA LEU A 90 -3.59 -5.06 -11.71
C LEU A 90 -2.59 -5.70 -10.75
N GLU A 91 -1.34 -5.88 -11.15
CA GLU A 91 -0.31 -6.43 -10.27
C GLU A 91 -0.03 -5.52 -9.07
N GLU A 92 0.07 -4.21 -9.29
CA GLU A 92 0.24 -3.22 -8.23
C GLU A 92 -0.94 -3.23 -7.25
N LEU A 93 -2.16 -3.31 -7.76
CA LEU A 93 -3.37 -3.44 -6.92
C LEU A 93 -3.34 -4.74 -6.10
N LEU A 94 -3.03 -5.88 -6.72
CA LEU A 94 -2.97 -7.15 -6.01
C LEU A 94 -1.82 -7.20 -5.00
N ASN A 95 -0.76 -6.40 -5.20
CA ASN A 95 0.38 -6.32 -4.29
C ASN A 95 0.22 -5.27 -3.17
N LEU A 96 -0.94 -4.63 -3.04
CA LEU A 96 -1.19 -3.52 -2.12
C LEU A 96 -0.75 -3.80 -0.68
N GLY A 97 -1.08 -4.98 -0.15
CA GLY A 97 -0.69 -5.35 1.22
C GLY A 97 0.81 -5.50 1.40
N ASN A 98 1.54 -5.94 0.37
CA ASN A 98 3.01 -6.00 0.42
C ASN A 98 3.59 -4.58 0.46
N SER A 99 3.08 -3.67 -0.37
CA SER A 99 3.51 -2.28 -0.38
C SER A 99 3.29 -1.60 0.98
N ILE A 100 2.15 -1.83 1.63
CA ILE A 100 1.87 -1.33 2.98
C ILE A 100 2.88 -1.90 4.00
N ARG A 101 3.16 -3.21 3.95
CA ARG A 101 4.14 -3.84 4.84
C ARG A 101 5.56 -3.30 4.65
N GLU A 102 6.01 -3.12 3.41
CA GLU A 102 7.33 -2.54 3.12
C GLU A 102 7.44 -1.09 3.59
N TYR A 103 6.38 -0.30 3.40
CA TYR A 103 6.30 1.04 3.96
C TYR A 103 6.45 1.03 5.49
N LEU A 104 5.67 0.19 6.19
CA LEU A 104 5.66 0.15 7.65
C LEU A 104 6.97 -0.41 8.24
N LYS A 105 7.72 -1.25 7.51
CA LYS A 105 9.09 -1.65 7.92
C LYS A 105 10.01 -0.44 8.11
N ILE A 106 9.91 0.53 7.21
CA ILE A 106 10.79 1.69 7.16
C ILE A 106 10.26 2.80 8.07
N PHE A 107 8.99 3.17 7.91
CA PHE A 107 8.41 4.37 8.54
C PHE A 107 7.65 4.10 9.83
N LYS A 108 7.42 2.83 10.18
CA LYS A 108 6.75 2.32 11.40
C LYS A 108 5.26 2.65 11.54
N GLU A 109 4.82 3.80 11.02
CA GLU A 109 3.44 4.28 11.07
C GLU A 109 3.08 5.01 9.77
N PRO A 110 1.78 5.02 9.37
CA PRO A 110 1.36 5.84 8.26
C PRO A 110 1.37 7.33 8.61
N PHE A 111 1.45 8.15 7.58
CA PHE A 111 1.41 9.60 7.76
C PHE A 111 -0.01 10.06 8.10
N ASP A 112 -0.13 10.92 9.12
CA ASP A 112 -1.37 11.60 9.51
C ASP A 112 -1.14 13.10 9.43
N ASP A 113 -1.95 13.79 8.63
CA ASP A 113 -1.90 15.25 8.49
C ASP A 113 -2.81 15.99 9.49
N GLY A 114 -3.39 15.27 10.46
CA GLY A 114 -4.30 15.77 11.48
C GLY A 114 -5.74 15.88 11.00
N ARG A 115 -6.07 15.48 9.77
CA ARG A 115 -7.43 15.58 9.20
C ARG A 115 -8.23 14.28 9.31
N GLY A 116 -7.69 13.27 9.99
CA GLY A 116 -8.35 12.00 10.30
C GLY A 116 -8.00 10.86 9.35
N GLY A 117 -7.61 11.17 8.11
CA GLY A 117 -7.13 10.18 7.15
C GLY A 117 -5.65 9.85 7.34
N LYS A 118 -5.25 8.65 6.90
CA LYS A 118 -3.84 8.27 6.85
C LYS A 118 -3.37 8.09 5.41
N VAL A 119 -2.05 8.20 5.24
CA VAL A 119 -1.41 8.18 3.94
C VAL A 119 -0.21 7.23 3.96
N PHE A 120 -0.14 6.38 2.94
CA PHE A 120 1.03 5.56 2.61
C PHE A 120 1.56 6.02 1.27
N GLU A 121 2.87 6.22 1.19
CA GLU A 121 3.53 6.73 -0.01
C GLU A 121 4.86 6.04 -0.24
N TRP A 122 5.13 5.68 -1.49
CA TRP A 122 6.41 5.11 -1.88
C TRP A 122 6.72 5.40 -3.34
N GLU A 123 7.98 5.22 -3.72
CA GLU A 123 8.48 5.20 -5.09
C GLU A 123 8.96 3.79 -5.43
N ASN A 124 8.62 3.28 -6.62
CA ASN A 124 9.19 2.04 -7.14
C ASN A 124 10.55 2.28 -7.81
N ASP A 125 11.19 1.22 -8.29
CA ASP A 125 12.52 1.33 -8.91
C ASP A 125 12.51 2.01 -10.29
N GLU A 126 11.33 2.16 -10.91
CA GLU A 126 11.14 2.91 -12.15
C GLU A 126 10.91 4.41 -11.90
N GLY A 127 10.90 4.84 -10.63
CA GLY A 127 10.68 6.25 -10.26
C GLY A 127 9.21 6.67 -10.24
N VAL A 128 8.27 5.72 -10.38
CA VAL A 128 6.82 5.94 -10.26
C VAL A 128 6.46 6.02 -8.78
N ARG A 129 5.69 7.04 -8.42
CA ARG A 129 5.25 7.28 -7.04
C ARG A 129 3.83 6.83 -6.85
N PHE A 130 3.56 6.23 -5.71
CA PHE A 130 2.27 5.66 -5.36
C PHE A 130 1.75 6.27 -4.07
N ARG A 131 0.43 6.42 -3.97
CA ARG A 131 -0.23 6.88 -2.75
C ARG A 131 -1.47 6.04 -2.46
N ILE A 132 -1.58 5.63 -1.22
CA ILE A 132 -2.82 5.12 -0.63
C ILE A 132 -3.34 6.19 0.32
N ALA A 133 -4.60 6.56 0.18
CA ALA A 133 -5.30 7.37 1.16
C ALA A 133 -6.34 6.50 1.89
N THR A 134 -6.33 6.56 3.20
CA THR A 134 -7.25 5.84 4.08
C THR A 134 -8.02 6.82 4.96
N ASP A 135 -9.16 6.40 5.47
CA ASP A 135 -9.96 7.20 6.40
C ASP A 135 -10.69 6.29 7.41
N LYS A 136 -11.04 6.88 8.56
CA LYS A 136 -11.88 6.27 9.60
C LYS A 136 -13.28 6.84 9.46
N ILE A 137 -14.24 6.03 9.01
CA ILE A 137 -15.59 6.52 8.70
C ILE A 137 -16.30 7.05 9.97
N LYS A 138 -16.85 8.27 9.88
CA LYS A 138 -17.84 8.84 10.82
C LYS A 138 -19.16 9.29 10.15
N GLY A 139 -19.56 8.81 8.96
CA GLY A 139 -20.86 9.20 8.39
C GLY A 139 -21.19 8.82 6.94
N GLU A 140 -22.51 8.86 6.66
CA GLU A 140 -23.41 8.41 5.57
C GLU A 140 -22.88 7.82 4.24
N GLY A 141 -23.40 6.62 3.90
CA GLY A 141 -23.41 6.09 2.53
C GLY A 141 -22.74 4.72 2.33
N LEU A 142 -23.41 3.66 2.79
CA LEU A 142 -23.31 2.24 2.39
C LEU A 142 -21.92 1.56 2.46
N ILE A 143 -21.65 1.13 3.69
CA ILE A 143 -21.11 -0.13 4.26
C ILE A 143 -20.57 0.40 5.60
N PRO A 144 -21.23 0.10 6.74
CA PRO A 144 -20.66 0.43 8.04
C PRO A 144 -19.26 -0.18 8.10
N PRO A 145 -18.25 0.53 8.62
CA PRO A 145 -17.00 -0.16 8.95
C PRO A 145 -17.32 -1.32 9.90
N LEU A 146 -16.58 -2.43 9.83
CA LEU A 146 -16.82 -3.60 10.70
C LEU A 146 -16.71 -3.18 12.19
N SER A 147 -15.96 -2.12 12.48
CA SER A 147 -15.90 -1.36 13.75
C SER A 147 -15.59 0.14 13.49
N PRO A 148 -16.04 1.09 14.34
CA PRO A 148 -15.68 2.53 14.26
C PRO A 148 -14.17 2.84 14.31
N SER A 149 -13.35 1.86 14.68
CA SER A 149 -11.88 1.93 14.68
C SER A 149 -11.24 1.64 13.33
N ASP A 150 -11.99 1.02 12.41
CA ASP A 150 -11.41 0.39 11.24
C ASP A 150 -11.08 1.39 10.15
N GLU A 151 -9.80 1.39 9.80
CA GLU A 151 -9.27 2.19 8.71
C GLU A 151 -9.65 1.54 7.38
N ILE A 152 -10.15 2.34 6.44
CA ILE A 152 -10.59 1.88 5.12
C ILE A 152 -9.80 2.59 4.03
N ILE A 153 -9.38 1.83 3.00
CA ILE A 153 -8.79 2.41 1.80
C ILE A 153 -9.85 3.18 1.03
N ILE A 154 -9.60 4.47 0.85
CA ILE A 154 -10.41 5.36 0.03
C ILE A 154 -9.95 5.29 -1.42
N THR A 155 -8.66 5.50 -1.66
CA THR A 155 -8.09 5.43 -3.01
C THR A 155 -6.66 4.90 -3.01
N PHE A 156 -6.24 4.36 -4.15
CA PHE A 156 -4.88 3.92 -4.45
C PHE A 156 -4.60 4.28 -5.91
N TYR A 157 -3.57 5.10 -6.11
CA TYR A 157 -3.20 5.63 -7.42
C TYR A 157 -1.68 5.88 -7.50
N SER A 158 -1.18 6.04 -8.72
CA SER A 158 0.21 6.43 -8.98
C SER A 158 0.33 7.87 -9.49
N ASP A 159 1.54 8.33 -9.80
CA ASP A 159 1.75 9.59 -10.50
C ASP A 159 1.74 9.46 -12.04
N ARG A 160 1.42 8.28 -12.57
CA ARG A 160 1.25 8.08 -14.03
C ARG A 160 0.08 8.90 -14.55
N ASN A 161 0.28 9.49 -15.73
CA ASN A 161 -0.69 10.30 -16.45
C ASN A 161 -1.24 11.50 -15.65
N LEU A 162 -0.59 11.91 -14.56
CA LEU A 162 -0.87 13.18 -13.89
C LEU A 162 -0.16 14.33 -14.62
N ASN A 163 -0.73 15.53 -14.52
CA ASN A 163 -0.11 16.74 -15.09
C ASN A 163 1.25 17.06 -14.47
N GLU A 164 1.43 16.72 -13.19
CA GLU A 164 2.65 16.96 -12.44
C GLU A 164 3.06 15.71 -11.67
N LYS A 165 4.38 15.54 -11.47
CA LYS A 165 4.89 14.44 -10.64
C LYS A 165 4.39 14.60 -9.22
N MET A 166 3.87 13.53 -8.63
CA MET A 166 3.32 13.58 -7.28
C MET A 166 4.40 13.95 -6.25
N GLU A 167 4.13 14.96 -5.43
CA GLU A 167 4.94 15.25 -4.24
C GLU A 167 4.52 14.40 -3.05
N PHE A 168 5.49 13.90 -2.28
CA PHE A 168 5.20 13.17 -1.04
C PHE A 168 4.64 14.09 0.03
N LYS A 169 3.52 13.70 0.64
CA LYS A 169 2.94 14.39 1.78
C LYS A 169 3.73 14.14 3.05
N ASN A 170 4.23 12.92 3.25
CA ASN A 170 5.05 12.58 4.41
C ASN A 170 6.48 13.14 4.26
N PRO A 171 6.92 14.08 5.11
CA PRO A 171 8.28 14.62 5.04
C PRO A 171 9.37 13.55 5.21
N LYS A 172 9.12 12.52 6.02
CA LYS A 172 10.05 11.39 6.21
C LYS A 172 10.24 10.58 4.94
N VAL A 173 9.16 10.38 4.16
CA VAL A 173 9.21 9.68 2.87
C VAL A 173 9.97 10.53 1.86
N LYS A 174 9.68 11.83 1.82
CA LYS A 174 10.40 12.78 0.96
C LYS A 174 11.91 12.74 1.20
N GLU A 175 12.33 12.89 2.45
CA GLU A 175 13.74 12.85 2.84
C GLU A 175 14.39 11.50 2.48
N PHE A 176 13.70 10.38 2.74
CA PHE A 176 14.19 9.04 2.42
C PHE A 176 14.52 8.88 0.93
N TYR A 177 13.61 9.27 0.04
CA TYR A 177 13.82 9.13 -1.40
C TYR A 177 14.81 10.15 -1.96
N GLU A 178 14.84 11.39 -1.45
CA GLU A 178 15.86 12.37 -1.83
C GLU A 178 17.28 11.88 -1.47
N ASN A 179 17.45 11.26 -0.30
CA ASN A 179 18.72 10.69 0.13
C ASN A 179 19.10 9.44 -0.69
N LYS A 180 18.10 8.61 -1.04
CA LYS A 180 18.30 7.45 -1.94
C LYS A 180 18.84 7.90 -3.29
N GLU A 181 18.28 8.94 -3.90
CA GLU A 181 18.75 9.49 -5.17
C GLU A 181 20.16 10.09 -5.08
N LYS A 182 20.45 10.86 -4.02
CA LYS A 182 21.82 11.39 -3.78
C LYS A 182 22.86 10.27 -3.66
N SER A 183 22.52 9.19 -2.97
CA SER A 183 23.41 8.04 -2.80
C SER A 183 23.68 7.29 -4.11
N LYS A 184 22.65 7.07 -4.93
CA LYS A 184 22.78 6.48 -6.28
C LYS A 184 23.70 7.33 -7.16
N ASN A 185 23.49 8.65 -7.18
CA ASN A 185 24.30 9.57 -7.97
C ASN A 185 25.77 9.55 -7.53
N SER A 186 26.04 9.52 -6.22
CA SER A 186 27.40 9.44 -5.68
C SER A 186 28.10 8.12 -6.04
N GLN A 187 27.38 6.99 -6.01
CA GLN A 187 27.91 5.69 -6.41
C GLN A 187 28.17 5.57 -7.92
N ASN A 188 27.38 6.24 -8.75
CA ASN A 188 27.60 6.27 -10.20
C ASN A 188 28.84 7.10 -10.56
N ILE A 189 29.05 8.23 -9.89
CA ILE A 189 30.24 9.08 -10.09
C ILE A 189 31.53 8.34 -9.70
N SER A 190 31.53 7.61 -8.58
CA SER A 190 32.71 6.85 -8.16
C SER A 190 33.03 5.69 -9.11
N LYS A 191 32.03 5.00 -9.67
CA LYS A 191 32.22 3.96 -10.68
C LYS A 191 32.78 4.48 -12.01
N LEU A 192 32.41 5.70 -12.43
CA LEU A 192 32.99 6.32 -13.62
C LEU A 192 34.45 6.79 -13.40
N GLY A 193 34.80 7.18 -12.18
CA GLY A 193 36.16 7.64 -11.82
C GLY A 193 37.20 6.53 -11.61
N LEU A 194 36.78 5.26 -11.59
CA LEU A 194 37.63 4.08 -11.33
C LEU A 194 38.08 3.32 -12.60
N LYS A 195 37.79 3.84 -13.80
CA LYS A 195 38.45 3.40 -15.04
C LYS A 195 39.76 4.18 -15.22
N LYS A 196 40.81 3.78 -14.51
CA LYS A 196 42.21 4.10 -14.85
C LYS A 196 42.97 2.81 -15.09
#